data_AF-A0A7S1R9L4-F1
#
_entry.id   AF-A0A7S1R9L4-F1
#
_cell.length_a   1.000
_cell.length_b   1.000
_cell.length_c   1.000
_cell.angle_alpha   90.00
_cell.angle_beta   90.00
_cell.angle_gamma   90.00
#
_symmetry.space_group_name_H-M   'P 1'
#
loop_
_entity.id
_entity.type
_entity.pdbx_description
1 polymer ?
#
loop_
_entity_poly.entity_id
_entity_poly.type
_entity_poly.pdbx_seq_one_letter_code
_entity_poly.pdbx_strand_id
1 'polypeptide(L)'
;KPYMPMGDLRTQLIYPDEPEALLDEGGAEARKPRAVKAQRQLSDADLRGHLDVVGLGGLADRFEDGFQGVCDWARVLSVGEQQRLASVRIFIKQPRLSILDEATS
;
A
#
# COMPACT_ATOMS: atom_id res chain seq x y z
N LYS A 1 -4.00 -14.95 -3.12
CA LYS A 1 -2.70 -14.24 -2.93
C LYS A 1 -2.82 -12.76 -3.37
N PRO A 2 -2.44 -11.77 -2.55
CA PRO A 2 -2.62 -10.35 -2.86
C PRO A 2 -1.72 -9.85 -3.99
N TYR A 3 -2.22 -8.87 -4.77
CA TYR A 3 -1.41 -8.18 -5.78
C TYR A 3 -0.39 -7.21 -5.15
N MET A 4 0.83 -7.22 -5.70
CA MET A 4 1.95 -6.37 -5.28
C MET A 4 2.40 -5.54 -6.50
N PRO A 5 2.03 -4.25 -6.61
CA PRO A 5 2.50 -3.42 -7.72
C PRO A 5 4.03 -3.31 -7.76
N MET A 6 4.59 -2.89 -8.89
CA MET A 6 5.99 -2.47 -8.94
C MET A 6 6.10 -1.05 -8.38
N GLY A 7 7.19 -0.76 -7.65
CA GLY A 7 7.44 0.57 -7.08
C GLY A 7 7.95 0.51 -5.65
N ASP A 8 7.87 1.64 -4.98
CA ASP A 8 8.31 1.79 -3.59
C ASP A 8 7.30 1.22 -2.57
N LEU A 9 7.70 1.16 -1.30
CA LEU A 9 6.83 0.65 -0.22
C LEU A 9 5.59 1.54 -0.05
N ARG A 10 5.73 2.86 -0.26
CA ARG A 10 4.59 3.79 -0.21
C ARG A 10 3.55 3.44 -1.27
N THR A 11 3.97 3.12 -2.48
CA THR A 11 3.11 2.66 -3.60
C THR A 11 2.36 1.39 -3.21
N GLN A 12 3.01 0.45 -2.49
CA GLN A 12 2.32 -0.72 -1.96
C GLN A 12 1.18 -0.36 -1.00
N LEU A 13 1.39 0.62 -0.13
CA LEU A 13 0.45 0.98 0.94
C LEU A 13 -0.74 1.80 0.43
N ILE A 14 -0.53 2.64 -0.59
CA ILE A 14 -1.59 3.51 -1.13
C ILE A 14 -2.37 2.89 -2.29
N TYR A 15 -1.93 1.74 -2.82
CA TYR A 15 -2.63 1.00 -3.87
C TYR A 15 -4.13 0.82 -3.54
N PRO A 16 -5.06 1.00 -4.51
CA PRO A 16 -4.85 1.11 -5.95
C PRO A 16 -4.63 2.54 -6.48
N ASP A 17 -4.30 3.52 -5.64
CA ASP A 17 -4.04 4.86 -6.16
C ASP A 17 -2.77 4.88 -7.02
N GLU A 18 -2.89 5.33 -8.27
CA GLU A 18 -1.78 5.49 -9.20
C GLU A 18 -0.79 6.54 -8.69
N PRO A 19 0.54 6.29 -8.75
CA PRO A 19 1.54 7.34 -8.56
C PRO A 19 1.41 8.38 -9.68
N GLU A 20 1.58 9.66 -9.35
CA GLU A 20 1.33 10.79 -10.26
C GLU A 20 2.15 10.73 -11.56
N ALA A 21 3.31 10.07 -11.53
CA ALA A 21 4.16 9.85 -12.70
C ALA A 21 3.53 8.95 -13.80
N LEU A 22 2.47 8.19 -13.49
CA LEU A 22 1.75 7.34 -14.45
C LEU A 22 0.42 7.95 -14.93
N LEU A 23 0.07 9.16 -14.48
CA LEU A 23 -1.22 9.79 -14.76
C LEU A 23 -1.28 10.61 -16.07
N ASP A 24 -0.26 10.57 -16.93
CA ASP A 24 -0.26 11.34 -18.17
C ASP A 24 -0.88 10.63 -19.40
N GLU A 25 -1.80 11.39 -20.01
CA GLU A 25 -2.28 11.47 -21.40
C GLU A 25 -3.41 10.57 -21.95
N GLY A 26 -3.96 9.57 -21.24
CA GLY A 26 -5.04 8.79 -21.90
C GLY A 26 -6.05 7.96 -21.08
N GLY A 27 -5.98 7.97 -19.75
CA GLY A 27 -6.57 6.85 -18.98
C GLY A 27 -7.53 7.16 -17.84
N ALA A 28 -7.96 8.40 -17.58
CA ALA A 28 -8.63 8.71 -16.30
C ALA A 28 -9.95 9.51 -16.42
N GLU A 29 -10.96 8.94 -17.10
CA GLU A 29 -12.36 9.38 -17.04
C GLU A 29 -13.26 8.51 -16.12
N ALA A 30 -12.68 7.77 -15.17
CA ALA A 30 -13.48 7.00 -14.21
C ALA A 30 -13.03 7.26 -12.77
N ARG A 31 -13.83 8.10 -12.07
CA ARG A 31 -13.74 8.45 -10.65
C ARG A 31 -12.42 9.15 -10.24
N LYS A 32 -12.43 10.48 -10.19
CA LYS A 32 -11.56 11.21 -9.26
C LYS A 32 -12.18 11.12 -7.86
N PRO A 33 -11.70 10.28 -6.91
CA PRO A 33 -12.26 10.26 -5.57
C PRO A 33 -11.47 11.25 -4.72
N ARG A 34 -12.21 12.13 -4.05
CA ARG A 34 -11.75 13.04 -2.98
C ARG A 34 -10.77 12.39 -1.97
N ALA A 35 -10.77 11.06 -1.85
CA ALA A 35 -9.92 10.25 -0.96
C ALA A 35 -8.42 10.22 -1.37
N VAL A 36 -8.10 10.27 -2.67
CA VAL A 36 -6.71 10.16 -3.16
C VAL A 36 -5.83 11.30 -2.62
N LYS A 37 -6.37 12.51 -2.50
CA LYS A 37 -5.65 13.67 -1.94
C LYS A 37 -5.43 13.59 -0.43
N ALA A 38 -6.35 12.97 0.32
CA ALA A 38 -6.26 12.87 1.77
C ALA A 38 -5.21 11.82 2.18
N GLN A 39 -5.16 10.70 1.45
CA GLN A 39 -4.22 9.60 1.71
C GLN A 39 -2.79 9.91 1.23
N ARG A 40 -2.64 10.81 0.24
CA ARG A 40 -1.34 11.32 -0.21
C ARG A 40 -0.64 12.26 0.80
N GLN A 41 -1.32 12.70 1.85
CA GLN A 41 -0.73 13.49 2.95
C GLN A 41 -0.26 12.63 4.12
N LEU A 42 -0.33 11.30 4.03
CA LEU A 42 0.18 10.42 5.08
C LEU A 42 1.69 10.60 5.19
N SER A 43 2.13 11.00 6.38
CA SER A 43 3.54 11.04 6.72
C SER A 43 4.09 9.62 6.83
N ASP A 44 5.41 9.46 6.73
CA ASP A 44 6.05 8.16 6.95
C ASP A 44 5.78 7.64 8.38
N ALA A 45 5.58 8.54 9.35
CA ALA A 45 5.16 8.18 10.70
C ALA A 45 3.73 7.59 10.74
N ASP A 46 2.79 8.14 9.96
CA ASP A 46 1.43 7.58 9.86
C ASP A 46 1.46 6.21 9.19
N LEU A 47 2.21 6.08 8.10
CA LEU A 47 2.39 4.81 7.38
C LEU A 47 3.02 3.74 8.28
N ARG A 48 4.01 4.13 9.09
CA ARG A 48 4.62 3.28 10.11
C ARG A 48 3.61 2.83 11.15
N GLY A 49 2.80 3.75 11.68
CA GLY A 49 1.74 3.42 12.64
C GLY A 49 0.73 2.42 12.08
N HIS A 50 0.36 2.55 10.80
CA HIS A 50 -0.50 1.57 10.13
C HIS A 50 0.17 0.21 9.95
N LEU A 51 1.48 0.17 9.65
CA LEU A 51 2.26 -1.06 9.57
C LEU A 51 2.41 -1.74 10.94
N ASP A 52 2.54 -0.97 12.02
CA ASP A 52 2.62 -1.49 13.40
C ASP A 52 1.37 -2.29 13.79
N VAL A 53 0.18 -1.81 13.39
CA VAL A 53 -1.11 -2.50 13.65
C VAL A 53 -1.13 -3.93 13.11
N VAL A 54 -0.39 -4.20 12.02
CA VAL A 54 -0.29 -5.53 11.42
C VAL A 54 1.05 -6.23 11.70
N GLY A 55 1.82 -5.74 12.68
CA GLY A 55 3.12 -6.32 13.05
C GLY A 55 4.19 -6.19 11.96
N LEU A 56 4.05 -5.23 11.06
CA LEU A 56 5.03 -4.92 10.00
C LEU A 56 5.77 -3.59 10.25
N GLY A 57 5.77 -3.10 11.49
CA GLY A 57 6.41 -1.85 11.89
C GLY A 57 7.79 -1.66 11.28
N GLY A 58 8.73 -2.53 11.60
CA GLY A 58 10.11 -2.51 11.09
C GLY A 58 10.29 -2.81 9.60
N LEU A 59 9.22 -2.94 8.80
CA LEU A 59 9.33 -3.29 7.39
C LEU A 59 10.15 -2.26 6.60
N ALA A 60 9.89 -0.97 6.80
CA ALA A 60 10.66 0.08 6.12
C ALA A 60 12.15 0.05 6.50
N ASP A 61 12.47 -0.34 7.75
CA ASP A 61 13.86 -0.35 8.24
C ASP A 61 14.70 -1.47 7.64
N ARG A 62 14.07 -2.45 6.98
CA ARG A 62 14.75 -3.56 6.30
C ARG A 62 15.44 -3.11 5.01
N PHE A 63 15.15 -1.91 4.51
CA PHE A 63 15.65 -1.39 3.25
C PHE A 63 16.32 -0.04 3.48
N GLU A 64 17.45 0.20 2.80
CA GLU A 64 18.27 1.42 2.96
C GLU A 64 17.46 2.69 2.67
N ASP A 65 16.59 2.63 1.66
CA ASP A 65 15.73 3.74 1.21
C ASP A 65 14.38 3.80 1.94
N GLY A 66 14.18 3.04 3.01
CA GLY A 66 12.96 3.14 3.84
C GLY A 66 11.66 2.93 3.07
N PHE A 67 10.76 3.93 3.12
CA PHE A 67 9.48 3.91 2.40
C PHE A 67 9.61 4.11 0.88
N GLN A 68 10.75 4.63 0.43
CA GLN A 68 11.10 4.91 -0.95
C GLN A 68 11.87 3.74 -1.59
N GLY A 69 12.22 2.71 -0.80
CA GLY A 69 12.90 1.52 -1.31
C GLY A 69 12.06 0.77 -2.33
N VAL A 70 12.65 0.51 -3.49
CA VAL A 70 12.01 -0.20 -4.60
C VAL A 70 12.49 -1.65 -4.61
N CYS A 71 11.57 -2.60 -4.57
CA CYS A 71 11.86 -4.03 -4.51
C CYS A 71 10.80 -4.85 -5.27
N ASP A 72 11.15 -6.09 -5.60
CA ASP A 72 10.14 -7.09 -5.99
C ASP A 72 9.44 -7.61 -4.72
N TRP A 73 8.44 -6.85 -4.27
CA TRP A 73 7.65 -7.13 -3.06
C TRP A 73 7.02 -8.52 -3.05
N ALA A 74 6.62 -9.03 -4.21
CA ALA A 74 6.04 -10.36 -4.34
C ALA A 74 7.05 -11.49 -4.05
N ARG A 75 8.35 -11.22 -4.24
CA ARG A 75 9.46 -12.15 -3.97
C ARG A 75 10.07 -11.96 -2.58
N VAL A 76 10.20 -10.72 -2.09
CA VAL A 76 10.91 -10.45 -0.82
C VAL A 76 10.03 -10.61 0.41
N LEU A 77 8.71 -10.52 0.27
CA LEU A 77 7.77 -10.73 1.36
C LEU A 77 7.25 -12.16 1.36
N SER A 78 7.12 -12.76 2.53
CA SER A 78 6.35 -13.99 2.71
C SER A 78 4.88 -13.79 2.36
N VAL A 79 4.15 -14.89 2.09
CA VAL A 79 2.72 -14.82 1.79
C VAL A 79 1.92 -14.17 2.93
N GLY A 80 2.28 -14.45 4.19
CA GLY A 80 1.65 -13.84 5.36
C GLY A 80 1.93 -12.33 5.47
N GLU A 81 3.16 -11.89 5.20
CA GLU A 81 3.48 -10.45 5.15
C GLU A 81 2.75 -9.75 4.01
N GLN A 82 2.63 -10.40 2.85
CA GLN A 82 1.85 -9.89 1.71
C GLN A 82 0.38 -9.70 2.07
N GLN A 83 -0.23 -10.67 2.75
CA GLN A 83 -1.61 -10.56 3.23
C GLN A 83 -1.77 -9.41 4.22
N ARG A 84 -0.88 -9.32 5.22
CA ARG A 84 -0.92 -8.24 6.23
C ARG A 84 -0.69 -6.86 5.60
N LEU A 85 0.23 -6.74 4.66
CA LEU A 85 0.47 -5.50 3.90
C LEU A 85 -0.77 -5.11 3.08
N ALA A 86 -1.47 -6.08 2.49
CA ALA A 86 -2.73 -5.83 1.79
C ALA A 86 -3.84 -5.41 2.77
N SER A 87 -3.90 -5.96 3.98
CA SER A 87 -4.83 -5.52 5.03
C SER A 87 -4.59 -4.06 5.45
N VAL A 88 -3.33 -3.60 5.48
CA VAL A 88 -3.02 -2.18 5.77
C VAL A 88 -3.70 -1.24 4.78
N ARG A 89 -3.79 -1.62 3.51
CA ARG A 89 -4.51 -0.83 2.49
C ARG A 89 -5.95 -0.58 2.90
N ILE A 90 -6.62 -1.54 3.52
CA ILE A 90 -8.00 -1.39 4.00
C ILE A 90 -8.06 -0.38 5.15
N PHE A 91 -7.11 -0.42 6.09
CA PHE A 91 -7.04 0.54 7.19
C PHE A 91 -6.78 1.97 6.73
N ILE A 92 -5.91 2.15 5.72
CA ILE A 92 -5.63 3.45 5.12
C ILE A 92 -6.85 3.96 4.33
N LYS A 93 -7.51 3.08 3.57
CA LYS A 93 -8.59 3.46 2.65
C LYS A 93 -9.93 3.65 3.33
N GLN A 94 -10.16 2.95 4.45
CA GLN A 94 -11.41 2.90 5.20
C GLN A 94 -12.66 2.83 4.30
N PRO A 95 -12.73 1.86 3.36
CA PRO A 95 -13.89 1.75 2.48
C PRO A 95 -15.14 1.36 3.28
N ARG A 96 -16.31 1.74 2.79
CA ARG A 96 -17.60 1.35 3.41
C ARG A 96 -17.86 -0.15 3.37
N LEU A 97 -17.23 -0.86 2.44
CA LEU A 97 -17.33 -2.29 2.25
C LEU A 97 -15.98 -2.81 1.73
N SER A 98 -15.48 -3.88 2.34
CA SER A 98 -14.34 -4.65 1.87
C SER A 98 -14.74 -6.11 1.75
N ILE A 99 -14.39 -6.74 0.62
CA ILE A 99 -14.49 -8.18 0.44
C ILE A 99 -13.07 -8.73 0.63
N LEU A 100 -12.94 -9.68 1.55
CA LEU A 100 -11.69 -10.39 1.78
C LEU A 100 -11.91 -11.87 1.45
N ASP A 101 -11.02 -12.43 0.66
CA ASP A 101 -10.97 -13.86 0.37
C ASP A 101 -9.73 -14.46 1.05
N GLU A 102 -9.86 -15.66 1.63
CA GLU A 102 -8.78 -16.37 2.33
C GLU A 102 -8.12 -15.58 3.48
N ALA A 103 -8.91 -14.85 4.28
CA ALA A 103 -8.42 -13.99 5.38
C ALA A 103 -8.00 -14.73 6.67
N THR A 104 -7.65 -16.01 6.57
CA THR A 104 -7.21 -16.84 7.69
C THR A 104 -5.87 -17.48 7.34
N SER A 105 -4.80 -17.03 8.01
CA SER A 105 -3.51 -17.74 8.09
C SER A 105 -2.87 -17.49 9.45
#